data_AF-A0A9D1FED5-F1
#
_entry.id   AF-A0A9D1FED5-F1
#
_cell.length_a   1.000
_cell.length_b   1.000
_cell.length_c   1.000
_cell.angle_alpha   90.00
_cell.angle_beta   90.00
_cell.angle_gamma   90.00
#
_symmetry.space_group_name_H-M   'P 1'
#
loop_
_entity.id
_entity.type
_entity.pdbx_description
1 polymer ?
#
loop_
_entity_poly.entity_id
_entity_poly.type
_entity_poly.pdbx_seq_one_letter_code
_entity_poly.pdbx_strand_id
1 'polypeptide(L)'
;LDGQLLHITAAGADYDCVSRSYAPKLGVAEDPVCGSGHCHLAPIWAERLGKTRLRARQSSKRGGTLLCSLEGGRVKLAGGAVLYSVAEISL
;
A
#
# COMPACT_ATOMS: atom_id res chain seq x y z
N LEU A 1 -20.23 -5.86 -5.01
CA LEU A 1 -18.96 -5.88 -5.77
C LEU A 1 -18.32 -7.23 -5.58
N ASP A 2 -17.94 -7.87 -6.66
CA ASP A 2 -17.12 -9.08 -6.63
C ASP A 2 -15.69 -8.74 -6.17
N GLY A 3 -14.96 -9.73 -5.67
CA GLY A 3 -13.63 -9.54 -5.07
C GLY A 3 -13.63 -9.40 -3.54
N GLN A 4 -12.45 -9.50 -2.94
CA GLN A 4 -12.26 -9.53 -1.48
C GLN A 4 -11.89 -8.16 -0.87
N LEU A 5 -11.25 -7.29 -1.65
CA LEU A 5 -10.77 -5.97 -1.21
C LEU A 5 -11.29 -4.86 -2.13
N LEU A 6 -11.45 -3.68 -1.56
CA LEU A 6 -11.69 -2.43 -2.28
C LEU A 6 -10.53 -1.47 -2.02
N HIS A 7 -9.87 -1.02 -3.07
CA HIS A 7 -8.86 0.04 -3.01
C HIS A 7 -9.44 1.32 -3.60
N ILE A 8 -9.34 2.42 -2.87
CA ILE A 8 -9.60 3.76 -3.40
C ILE A 8 -8.28 4.50 -3.51
N THR A 9 -8.10 5.31 -4.56
CA THR A 9 -6.84 6.01 -4.80
C THR A 9 -7.05 7.36 -5.49
N ALA A 10 -6.14 8.30 -5.26
CA ALA A 10 -6.12 9.62 -5.84
C ALA A 10 -4.67 10.13 -5.99
N ALA A 11 -4.49 11.22 -6.73
CA ALA A 11 -3.21 11.91 -6.77
C ALA A 11 -2.91 12.48 -5.38
N GLY A 12 -1.67 12.37 -4.91
CA GLY A 12 -1.26 12.95 -3.63
C GLY A 12 -0.82 14.40 -3.81
N ALA A 13 -0.91 15.19 -2.73
CA ALA A 13 -0.30 16.52 -2.68
C ALA A 13 1.23 16.41 -2.47
N ASP A 14 1.64 15.64 -1.47
CA ASP A 14 3.06 15.43 -1.13
C ASP A 14 3.60 14.06 -1.57
N TYR A 15 2.76 13.24 -2.19
CA TYR A 15 3.05 11.86 -2.59
C TYR A 15 2.62 11.67 -4.04
N ASP A 16 3.25 10.73 -4.76
CA ASP A 16 2.86 10.46 -6.14
C ASP A 16 1.40 9.96 -6.22
N CYS A 17 0.98 9.18 -5.22
CA CYS A 17 -0.41 8.83 -5.03
C CYS A 17 -0.74 8.55 -3.56
N VAL A 18 -2.04 8.64 -3.25
CA VAL A 18 -2.61 8.22 -1.98
C VAL A 18 -3.61 7.09 -2.16
N SER A 19 -3.76 6.23 -1.16
CA SER A 19 -4.73 5.13 -1.18
C SER A 19 -5.38 4.84 0.17
N ARG A 20 -6.51 4.15 0.17
CA ARG A 20 -7.08 3.44 1.33
C ARG A 20 -7.59 2.07 0.88
N SER A 21 -7.52 1.08 1.78
CA SER A 21 -7.86 -0.31 1.46
C SER A 21 -8.84 -0.89 2.48
N TYR A 22 -9.97 -1.40 2.00
CA TYR A 22 -11.04 -1.96 2.83
C TYR A 22 -11.26 -3.43 2.49
N ALA A 23 -11.39 -4.28 3.51
CA ALA A 23 -11.58 -5.72 3.33
C ALA A 23 -12.64 -6.31 4.29
N PRO A 24 -13.87 -5.75 4.33
CA PRO A 24 -14.90 -6.16 5.30
C PRO A 24 -15.30 -7.64 5.15
N LYS A 25 -15.22 -8.19 3.92
CA LYS A 25 -15.47 -9.62 3.67
C LYS A 25 -14.46 -10.55 4.36
N LEU A 26 -13.31 -10.01 4.77
CA LEU A 26 -12.24 -10.72 5.50
C LEU A 26 -12.22 -10.35 6.99
N GLY A 27 -13.26 -9.67 7.50
CA GLY A 27 -13.31 -9.20 8.89
C GLY A 27 -12.40 -8.00 9.20
N VAL A 28 -11.81 -7.37 8.19
CA VAL A 28 -10.93 -6.19 8.35
C VAL A 28 -11.66 -4.95 7.83
N ALA A 29 -12.09 -4.08 8.72
CA ALA A 29 -12.80 -2.85 8.35
C ALA A 29 -11.98 -1.98 7.40
N GLU A 30 -10.72 -1.70 7.77
CA GLU A 30 -9.74 -0.99 6.95
C GLU A 30 -8.35 -1.55 7.26
N ASP A 31 -7.60 -1.93 6.23
CA ASP A 31 -6.20 -2.33 6.37
C ASP A 31 -5.34 -1.06 6.47
N PRO A 32 -4.54 -0.88 7.53
CA PRO A 32 -3.69 0.29 7.68
C PRO A 32 -2.74 0.52 6.50
N VAL A 33 -2.12 -0.55 5.98
CA VAL A 33 -1.14 -0.53 4.88
C VAL A 33 -1.19 -1.87 4.14
N CYS A 34 -1.78 -1.88 2.95
CA CYS A 34 -1.97 -3.07 2.12
C CYS A 34 -0.88 -3.14 1.05
N GLY A 35 0.18 -3.90 1.31
CA GLY A 35 1.29 -4.09 0.36
C GLY A 35 0.82 -4.71 -0.96
N SER A 36 0.05 -5.80 -0.90
CA SER A 36 -0.49 -6.47 -2.08
C SER A 36 -1.39 -5.56 -2.93
N GLY A 37 -2.14 -4.64 -2.31
CA GLY A 37 -2.90 -3.62 -3.03
C GLY A 37 -2.04 -2.74 -3.92
N HIS A 38 -0.80 -2.45 -3.51
CA HIS A 38 0.13 -1.63 -4.29
C HIS A 38 0.70 -2.36 -5.51
N CYS A 39 0.59 -3.69 -5.59
CA CYS A 39 0.88 -4.42 -6.82
C CYS A 39 -0.11 -4.06 -7.95
N HIS A 40 -1.33 -3.62 -7.61
CA HIS A 40 -2.30 -3.09 -8.58
C HIS A 40 -2.17 -1.57 -8.76
N LEU A 41 -2.00 -0.83 -7.66
CA LEU A 41 -2.01 0.63 -7.69
C LEU A 41 -0.73 1.23 -8.29
N ALA A 42 0.44 0.65 -8.02
CA ALA A 42 1.70 1.22 -8.49
C ALA A 42 1.80 1.27 -10.02
N PRO A 43 1.42 0.22 -10.79
CA PRO A 43 1.39 0.29 -12.26
C PRO A 43 0.46 1.37 -12.80
N ILE A 44 -0.76 1.48 -12.25
CA ILE A 44 -1.74 2.49 -12.68
C ILE A 44 -1.17 3.91 -12.53
N TRP A 45 -0.52 4.19 -11.40
CA TRP A 45 0.06 5.51 -11.14
C TRP A 45 1.39 5.75 -11.88
N ALA A 46 2.19 4.70 -12.06
CA ALA A 46 3.43 4.75 -12.81
C ALA A 46 3.17 5.17 -14.26
N GLU A 47 2.19 4.53 -14.89
CA GLU A 47 1.74 4.86 -16.24
C GLU A 47 1.20 6.29 -16.32
N ARG A 48 0.28 6.66 -15.42
CA ARG A 48 -0.33 8.01 -15.40
C ARG A 48 0.68 9.14 -15.19
N LEU A 49 1.73 8.91 -14.41
CA LEU A 49 2.72 9.91 -14.06
C LEU A 49 3.99 9.85 -14.93
N GLY A 50 4.12 8.83 -15.79
CA GLY A 50 5.34 8.59 -16.55
C GLY A 50 6.57 8.29 -15.67
N LYS A 51 6.37 7.60 -14.54
CA LYS A 51 7.42 7.30 -13.55
C LYS A 51 7.57 5.82 -13.31
N THR A 52 8.79 5.34 -13.11
CA THR A 52 9.08 3.93 -12.73
C THR A 52 9.32 3.75 -11.24
N ARG A 53 9.46 4.85 -10.49
CA ARG A 53 9.60 4.88 -9.03
C ARG A 53 8.56 5.82 -8.46
N LEU A 54 7.82 5.34 -7.46
CA LEU A 54 6.74 6.08 -6.83
C LEU A 54 6.91 6.08 -5.32
N ARG A 55 6.63 7.22 -4.70
CA ARG A 55 6.43 7.36 -3.26
C ARG A 55 4.93 7.44 -3.00
N ALA A 56 4.32 6.31 -2.65
CA ALA A 56 2.90 6.19 -2.37
C ALA A 56 2.61 6.32 -0.85
N ARG A 57 1.40 6.78 -0.51
CA ARG A 57 0.94 6.87 0.89
C ARG A 57 -0.42 6.22 1.06
N GLN A 58 -0.49 5.16 1.86
CA GLN A 58 -1.78 4.66 2.33
C GLN A 58 -2.25 5.53 3.50
N SER A 59 -3.30 6.30 3.28
CA SER A 59 -3.80 7.36 4.16
C SER A 59 -4.90 6.84 5.10
N SER A 60 -4.62 5.69 5.73
CA SER A 60 -5.43 5.18 6.86
C SER A 60 -5.18 6.03 8.11
N LYS A 61 -5.95 5.80 9.19
CA LYS A 61 -5.73 6.47 10.49
C LYS A 61 -4.29 6.32 11.01
N ARG A 62 -3.65 5.16 10.79
CA ARG A 62 -2.25 4.91 11.18
C ARG A 62 -1.27 5.44 10.14
N GLY A 63 -1.66 5.37 8.86
CA GLY A 63 -0.85 5.78 7.73
C GLY A 63 0.32 4.85 7.44
N GLY A 64 0.81 4.88 6.21
CA GLY A 64 2.06 4.22 5.84
C GLY A 64 2.56 4.65 4.49
N THR A 65 3.87 4.86 4.39
CA THR A 65 4.55 5.22 3.14
C THR A 65 5.14 3.98 2.50
N LEU A 66 4.87 3.78 1.22
CA LEU A 66 5.47 2.72 0.41
C LEU A 66 6.32 3.35 -0.69
N LEU A 67 7.53 2.81 -0.85
CA LEU A 67 8.37 3.06 -2.01
C LEU A 67 8.14 1.93 -3.00
N CYS A 68 7.62 2.27 -4.16
CA CYS A 68 7.31 1.30 -5.22
C CYS A 68 8.28 1.50 -6.38
N SER A 69 8.87 0.43 -6.91
CA SER A 69 9.58 0.46 -8.19
C SER A 69 9.05 -0.59 -9.16
N LEU A 70 8.96 -0.23 -10.44
CA LEU A 70 8.55 -1.10 -11.53
C LEU A 70 9.77 -1.56 -12.30
N GLU A 71 10.10 -2.85 -12.22
CA GLU A 71 11.32 -3.43 -12.78
C GLU A 71 11.01 -4.82 -13.35
N GLY A 72 11.25 -5.01 -14.66
CA GLY A 72 11.15 -6.32 -15.30
C GLY A 72 9.77 -7.00 -15.17
N GLY A 73 8.69 -6.22 -15.29
CA GLY A 73 7.32 -6.73 -15.14
C GLY A 73 6.90 -7.02 -13.70
N ARG A 74 7.69 -6.60 -12.70
CA ARG A 74 7.39 -6.76 -11.27
C ARG A 74 7.29 -5.42 -10.57
N VAL A 75 6.49 -5.39 -9.50
CA VAL A 75 6.45 -4.27 -8.55
C VAL A 75 7.29 -4.67 -7.34
N LYS A 76 8.34 -3.92 -7.03
CA LYS A 76 9.07 -4.02 -5.77
C LYS A 76 8.49 -3.01 -4.79
N LEU A 77 8.31 -3.43 -3.55
CA LEU A 77 7.78 -2.60 -2.48
C LEU A 77 8.80 -2.53 -1.35
N ALA A 78 8.99 -1.33 -0.81
CA ALA A 78 9.80 -1.10 0.38
C ALA A 78 9.11 -0.12 1.33
N GLY A 79 9.41 -0.21 2.61
CA GLY A 79 8.88 0.66 3.65
C GLY A 79 9.73 0.55 4.92
N GLY A 80 9.63 1.55 5.79
CA GLY A 80 10.25 1.50 7.10
C GLY A 80 9.50 0.57 8.05
N ALA A 81 10.23 -0.04 8.98
CA ALA A 81 9.66 -0.83 10.08
C ALA A 81 10.10 -0.23 11.42
N VAL A 82 9.26 -0.38 12.45
CA VAL A 82 9.56 0.04 13.83
C VAL A 82 9.26 -1.13 14.75
N LEU A 83 10.22 -1.48 15.60
CA LEU A 83 10.07 -2.52 16.61
C LEU A 83 9.11 -2.04 17.71
N TYR A 84 8.00 -2.75 17.91
CA TYR A 84 7.03 -2.42 18.95
C TYR A 84 7.38 -3.08 20.29
N SER A 85 7.78 -4.35 20.27
CA SER A 85 8.01 -5.15 21.47
C SER A 85 8.92 -6.33 21.17
N VAL A 86 9.64 -6.80 22.19
CA VAL A 86 10.44 -8.03 22.18
C VAL A 86 9.98 -8.88 23.35
N ALA A 87 9.73 -10.17 23.12
CA ALA A 87 9.29 -11.10 24.14
C ALA A 87 9.76 -12.53 23.83
N GLU A 88 9.85 -13.37 24.86
CA GLU A 88 9.98 -14.82 24.74
C GLU A 88 8.58 -15.45 24.86
N ILE A 89 8.24 -16.35 23.94
CA ILE A 89 6.97 -17.06 23.97
C ILE A 89 7.27 -18.50 24.41
N SER A 90 6.76 -18.89 25.57
CA SER A 90 6.76 -20.28 26.06
C SER A 90 5.38 -20.89 25.84
N LEU A 91 5.35 -22.18 25.46
CA LEU A 91 4.13 -22.94 25.19
C LEU A 91 3.62 -23.66 26.44
#